data_AF-A0A7W2EJN5-F1
#
_entry.id   AF-A0A7W2EJN5-F1
#
_cell.length_a   1.000
_cell.length_b   1.000
_cell.length_c   1.000
_cell.angle_alpha   90.00
_cell.angle_beta   90.00
_cell.angle_gamma   90.00
#
_symmetry.space_group_name_H-M   'P 1'
#
loop_
_entity.id
_entity.type
_entity.pdbx_description
1 polymer ?
#
loop_
_entity_poly.entity_id
_entity_poly.type
_entity_poly.pdbx_seq_one_letter_code
_entity_poly.pdbx_strand_id
1 'polypeptide(L)'
;MGDTATDVASSPDPDALPLTDEQLAQFRPWQPWLRAPAGTSKVSVSIAYDSDLLEVFKSTGAGWEEGMNAVLREWAIRRGYLPPPR
;
A
#
# COMPACT_ATOMS: atom_id res chain seq x y z
N MET A 1 -9.68 34.13 17.22
CA MET A 1 -8.42 33.68 16.61
C MET A 1 -7.86 32.62 17.57
N GLY A 2 -8.06 31.31 17.40
CA GLY A 2 -7.50 30.44 16.34
C GLY A 2 -6.00 30.31 16.60
N ASP A 3 -5.40 29.20 17.02
CA ASP A 3 -5.62 27.77 16.76
C ASP A 3 -5.16 26.96 18.00
N THR A 4 -5.91 25.93 18.39
CA THR A 4 -5.47 24.98 19.41
C THR A 4 -4.65 23.88 18.74
N ALA A 5 -3.41 23.72 19.20
CA ALA A 5 -2.52 22.63 18.83
C ALA A 5 -3.24 21.29 19.03
N THR A 6 -3.60 20.63 17.94
CA THR A 6 -4.05 19.24 17.98
C THR A 6 -2.84 18.37 17.70
N ASP A 7 -2.07 18.15 18.76
CA ASP A 7 -1.20 16.98 18.92
C ASP A 7 -2.14 15.77 19.07
N VAL A 8 -2.59 15.20 17.96
CA VAL A 8 -3.19 13.86 17.97
C VAL A 8 -2.03 12.88 18.07
N ALA A 9 -1.68 12.57 19.32
CA ALA A 9 -0.92 11.38 19.66
C ALA A 9 -1.58 10.18 18.95
N SER A 10 -0.93 9.71 17.89
CA SER A 10 -1.21 8.40 17.31
C SER A 10 -0.85 7.39 18.40
N SER A 11 -1.85 6.92 19.14
CA SER A 11 -1.65 5.80 20.06
C SER A 11 -1.04 4.65 19.26
N PRO A 12 0.13 4.11 19.63
CA PRO A 12 0.57 2.86 19.05
C PRO A 12 -0.50 1.82 19.42
N ASP A 13 -1.06 1.20 18.39
CA ASP A 13 -2.10 0.17 18.54
C ASP A 13 -1.56 -0.92 19.47
N PRO A 14 -2.20 -1.19 20.63
CA PRO A 14 -1.70 -2.18 21.58
C PRO A 14 -1.74 -3.61 21.02
N ASP A 15 -2.45 -3.83 19.91
CA ASP A 15 -2.47 -5.08 19.15
C ASP A 15 -1.46 -5.10 17.98
N ALA A 16 -0.67 -4.04 17.80
CA ALA A 16 0.49 -4.05 16.90
C ALA A 16 1.61 -4.89 17.51
N LEU A 17 1.40 -6.21 17.52
CA LEU A 17 2.45 -7.17 17.80
C LEU A 17 3.57 -6.97 16.76
N PRO A 18 4.83 -6.77 17.18
CA PRO A 18 5.93 -6.69 16.24
C PRO A 18 5.99 -8.00 15.46
N LEU A 19 5.87 -7.91 14.13
CA LEU A 19 6.00 -9.07 13.26
C LEU A 19 7.35 -9.73 13.54
N THR A 20 7.32 -11.02 13.81
CA THR A 20 8.53 -11.81 14.02
C THR A 20 9.35 -11.88 12.72
N ASP A 21 10.66 -12.07 12.83
CA ASP A 21 11.55 -12.19 11.66
C ASP A 21 11.11 -13.31 10.71
N GLU A 22 10.49 -14.37 11.23
CA GLU A 22 9.91 -15.46 10.45
C GLU A 22 8.66 -15.01 9.65
N GLN A 23 7.81 -14.18 10.25
CA GLN A 23 6.68 -13.56 9.55
C GLN A 23 7.17 -12.54 8.51
N LEU A 24 8.20 -11.76 8.82
CA LEU A 24 8.86 -10.83 7.90
C LEU A 24 9.49 -11.57 6.70
N ALA A 25 10.07 -12.75 6.92
CA ALA A 25 10.65 -13.59 5.87
C ALA A 25 9.62 -14.23 4.93
N GLN A 26 8.34 -14.31 5.33
CA GLN A 26 7.24 -14.75 4.45
C GLN A 26 6.78 -13.66 3.48
N PHE A 27 7.11 -12.39 3.76
CA PHE A 27 6.79 -11.32 2.82
C PHE A 27 7.61 -11.54 1.55
N ARG A 28 6.92 -11.66 0.42
CA ARG A 28 7.60 -11.75 -0.86
C ARG A 28 8.47 -10.50 -1.05
N PRO A 29 9.72 -10.66 -1.52
CA PRO A 29 10.56 -9.51 -1.81
C PRO A 29 9.83 -8.56 -2.75
N TRP A 30 9.83 -7.27 -2.41
CA TRP A 30 9.17 -6.22 -3.17
C TRP A 30 9.66 -6.26 -4.62
N GLN A 31 8.75 -6.48 -5.57
CA GLN A 31 9.13 -6.66 -6.96
C GLN A 31 9.20 -5.30 -7.68
N PRO A 32 10.38 -4.84 -8.11
CA PRO A 32 10.57 -3.50 -8.67
C PRO A 32 9.72 -3.26 -9.93
N TRP A 33 9.42 -4.31 -10.69
CA TRP A 33 8.57 -4.27 -11.89
C TRP A 33 7.09 -3.94 -11.61
N LEU A 34 6.65 -4.00 -10.35
CA LEU A 34 5.29 -3.61 -10.00
C LEU A 34 5.13 -2.10 -9.90
N ARG A 35 6.24 -1.34 -9.88
CA ARG A 35 6.18 0.11 -10.02
C ARG A 35 5.79 0.49 -11.45
N ALA A 36 5.02 1.57 -11.56
CA ALA A 36 4.74 2.15 -12.86
C ALA A 36 6.06 2.61 -13.52
N PRO A 37 6.21 2.48 -14.85
CA PRO A 37 7.37 3.01 -15.57
C PRO A 37 7.52 4.51 -15.33
N ALA A 38 8.77 4.99 -15.34
CA ALA A 38 9.07 6.42 -15.28
C ALA A 38 8.34 7.17 -16.41
N GLY A 39 7.68 8.28 -16.07
CA GLY A 39 6.88 9.07 -17.02
C GLY A 39 5.40 8.68 -17.11
N THR A 40 4.94 7.68 -16.35
CA THR A 40 3.50 7.36 -16.26
C THR A 40 2.79 8.39 -15.40
N SER A 41 1.82 9.11 -15.95
CA SER A 41 0.95 9.99 -15.18
C SER A 41 0.04 9.18 -14.27
N LYS A 42 0.16 9.39 -12.95
CA LYS A 42 -0.81 8.87 -11.98
C LYS A 42 -2.09 9.71 -12.09
N VAL A 43 -3.23 9.03 -12.15
CA VAL A 43 -4.56 9.66 -12.08
C VAL A 43 -5.16 9.31 -10.73
N SER A 44 -5.57 10.32 -9.97
CA SER A 44 -6.30 10.11 -8.71
C SER A 44 -7.79 9.96 -9.01
N VAL A 45 -8.38 8.87 -8.52
CA VAL A 45 -9.81 8.57 -8.67
C VAL A 45 -10.37 8.11 -7.32
N SER A 46 -11.59 8.52 -7.00
CA SER A 46 -12.29 8.05 -5.79
C SER A 46 -12.94 6.70 -6.08
N ILE A 47 -12.38 5.63 -5.51
CA ILE A 47 -12.89 4.25 -5.60
C ILE A 47 -13.25 3.78 -4.19
N ALA A 48 -14.38 3.07 -4.05
CA ALA A 48 -14.75 2.42 -2.81
C ALA A 48 -14.03 1.06 -2.69
N TYR A 49 -13.43 0.81 -1.53
CA TYR A 49 -12.84 -0.46 -1.15
C TYR A 49 -13.47 -0.94 0.15
N ASP A 50 -13.43 -2.25 0.39
CA ASP A 50 -13.86 -2.82 1.66
C ASP A 50 -12.96 -2.31 2.81
N SER A 51 -13.55 -2.10 3.98
CA SER A 51 -12.86 -1.47 5.12
C SER A 51 -11.75 -2.34 5.69
N ASP A 52 -12.01 -3.64 5.80
CA ASP A 52 -11.04 -4.64 6.26
C ASP A 52 -9.83 -4.72 5.33
N LEU A 53 -10.07 -4.66 4.02
CA LEU A 53 -9.00 -4.63 3.02
C LEU A 53 -8.14 -3.36 3.16
N LEU A 54 -8.77 -2.19 3.31
CA LEU A 54 -8.03 -0.94 3.49
C LEU A 54 -7.21 -0.93 4.78
N GLU A 55 -7.70 -1.51 5.86
CA GLU A 55 -6.97 -1.64 7.12
C GLU A 55 -5.72 -2.51 6.96
N VAL A 56 -5.85 -3.66 6.28
CA VAL A 56 -4.70 -4.54 5.98
C VAL A 56 -3.64 -3.82 5.17
N PHE A 57 -4.02 -3.05 4.14
CA PHE A 57 -3.01 -2.31 3.38
C PHE A 57 -2.40 -1.17 4.20
N LYS A 58 -3.20 -0.39 4.94
CA LYS A 58 -2.70 0.71 5.78
C LYS A 58 -1.71 0.22 6.84
N SER A 59 -1.91 -0.98 7.40
CA SER A 59 -0.99 -1.56 8.38
C SER A 59 0.39 -1.92 7.81
N THR A 60 0.55 -1.99 6.47
CA THR A 60 1.86 -2.16 5.81
C THR A 60 2.76 -0.92 5.90
N GLY A 61 2.22 0.22 6.36
CA GLY A 61 2.99 1.43 6.63
C GLY A 61 3.05 2.42 5.47
N ALA A 62 4.13 3.20 5.44
CA ALA A 62 4.32 4.24 4.42
C ALA A 62 4.39 3.64 3.01
N GLY A 63 3.54 4.12 2.10
CA GLY A 63 3.45 3.61 0.73
C GLY A 63 2.44 2.49 0.51
N TRP A 64 1.47 2.30 1.42
CA TRP A 64 0.38 1.34 1.23
C TRP A 64 -0.44 1.59 -0.05
N GLU A 65 -0.58 2.85 -0.48
CA GLU A 65 -1.21 3.20 -1.76
C GLU A 65 -0.39 2.71 -2.96
N GLU A 66 0.93 2.89 -2.95
CA GLU A 66 1.83 2.26 -3.92
C GLU A 66 1.74 0.74 -3.89
N GLY A 67 1.57 0.14 -2.71
CA GLY A 67 1.34 -1.29 -2.51
C GLY A 67 0.06 -1.77 -3.20
N MET A 68 -1.07 -1.09 -2.99
CA MET A 68 -2.32 -1.41 -3.70
C MET A 68 -2.16 -1.28 -5.21
N ASN A 69 -1.53 -0.19 -5.68
CA ASN A 69 -1.28 0.00 -7.11
C ASN A 69 -0.40 -1.11 -7.71
N ALA A 70 0.60 -1.58 -6.96
CA ALA A 70 1.45 -2.71 -7.35
C ALA A 70 0.65 -4.01 -7.50
N VAL A 71 -0.23 -4.34 -6.54
CA VAL A 71 -1.09 -5.54 -6.59
C VAL A 71 -2.04 -5.50 -7.79
N LEU A 72 -2.70 -4.36 -8.01
CA LEU A 72 -3.61 -4.18 -9.16
C LEU A 72 -2.88 -4.33 -10.49
N ARG A 73 -1.66 -3.78 -10.59
CA ARG A 73 -0.81 -3.92 -11.77
C ARG A 73 -0.39 -5.36 -12.01
N GLU A 74 0.04 -6.08 -10.97
CA GLU A 74 0.39 -7.50 -11.06
C GLU A 74 -0.78 -8.35 -11.56
N TRP A 75 -1.96 -8.13 -10.98
CA TRP A 75 -3.18 -8.82 -11.37
C TRP A 75 -3.52 -8.59 -12.84
N ALA A 76 -3.40 -7.35 -13.31
CA ALA A 76 -3.65 -6.99 -14.70
C ALA A 76 -2.63 -7.62 -15.67
N ILE A 77 -1.34 -7.65 -15.30
CA ILE A 77 -0.28 -8.30 -16.12
C ILE A 77 -0.53 -9.80 -16.24
N ARG A 78 -0.83 -10.48 -15.13
CA ARG A 78 -1.11 -11.92 -15.12
C ARG A 78 -2.31 -12.31 -15.98
N ARG A 79 -3.28 -11.40 -16.12
CA ARG A 79 -4.47 -11.58 -16.97
C ARG A 79 -4.26 -11.14 -18.42
N GLY A 80 -3.12 -10.52 -18.74
CA GLY A 80 -2.82 -10.00 -20.08
C GLY A 80 -3.50 -8.65 -20.40
N TYR A 81 -4.08 -7.97 -19.41
CA TYR A 81 -4.69 -6.64 -19.59
C TYR A 81 -3.65 -5.53 -19.67
N LEU A 82 -2.49 -5.72 -19.00
CA LEU A 82 -1.34 -4.84 -19.12
C LEU A 82 -0.13 -5.64 -19.60
N PRO A 83 0.67 -5.09 -20.54
CA PRO A 83 1.94 -5.70 -20.86
C PRO A 83 2.90 -5.61 -19.66
N PRO A 84 3.81 -6.59 -19.48
CA PRO A 84 4.86 -6.46 -18.48
C PRO A 84 5.71 -5.22 -18.78
N PRO A 85 6.23 -4.54 -17.75
CA PRO A 85 7.15 -3.43 -17.97
C PRO A 85 8.37 -3.92 -18.77
N ARG A 86 8.85 -3.09 -19.70
CA ARG A 86 10.07 -3.33 -20.47
C ARG A 86 11.29 -2.85 -19.71
#